data_AF-A0A1I2U313-F1
#
_entry.id   AF-A0A1I2U313-F1
#
_cell.length_a   1.000
_cell.length_b   1.000
_cell.length_c   1.000
_cell.angle_alpha   90.00
_cell.angle_beta   90.00
_cell.angle_gamma   90.00
#
_symmetry.space_group_name_H-M   'P 1'
#
loop_
_entity.id
_entity.type
_entity.pdbx_description
1 polymer ?
#
loop_
_entity_poly.entity_id
_entity_poly.type
_entity_poly.pdbx_seq_one_letter_code
_entity_poly.pdbx_strand_id
1 'polypeptide(L)'
;MWLRRGVGYPQDNLPLRVARDHVPDDTWHTQGHLQTTEGNVVHYAYIEHHSQQLSERFNICEIAYDRWGGVQMSHNLEDAGFTVVVFGQGFRDMSPPSKKLMKLALEGKLAHGAPSPVMDGR
;
A
#
# COMPACT_ATOMS: atom_id res chain seq x y z
N MET A 1 -0.20 0.40 19.73
CA MET A 1 -0.52 -0.74 18.85
C MET A 1 -1.37 -0.20 17.69
N TRP A 2 -1.21 -0.73 16.47
CA TRP A 2 -2.05 -0.51 15.26
C TRP A 2 -1.54 0.48 14.18
N LEU A 3 -0.73 -0.06 13.25
CA LEU A 3 -0.68 0.30 11.82
C LEU A 3 -0.78 -1.03 11.05
N ARG A 4 -2.00 -1.55 10.83
CA ARG A 4 -2.21 -2.87 10.22
C ARG A 4 -3.30 -2.87 9.14
N ARG A 5 -3.53 -1.75 8.45
CA ARG A 5 -4.66 -1.63 7.51
C ARG A 5 -4.18 -1.06 6.18
N GLY A 6 -3.99 -1.94 5.20
CA GLY A 6 -3.83 -1.57 3.79
C GLY A 6 -5.18 -1.21 3.17
N VAL A 7 -5.18 -0.28 2.23
CA VAL A 7 -6.36 0.33 1.62
C VAL A 7 -6.48 -0.04 0.14
N GLY A 8 -7.70 -0.30 -0.35
CA GLY A 8 -8.05 -0.20 -1.78
C GLY A 8 -8.31 -1.50 -2.54
N TYR A 9 -8.91 -2.53 -1.92
CA TYR A 9 -9.20 -3.80 -2.60
C TYR A 9 -10.71 -4.00 -2.82
N PRO A 10 -11.19 -4.13 -4.07
CA PRO A 10 -12.59 -4.50 -4.34
C PRO A 10 -12.88 -5.90 -3.80
N GLN A 11 -13.86 -6.03 -2.89
CA GLN A 11 -14.16 -7.30 -2.22
C GLN A 11 -14.55 -8.41 -3.22
N ASP A 12 -15.30 -8.04 -4.25
CA ASP A 12 -15.84 -8.97 -5.26
C ASP A 12 -14.75 -9.67 -6.09
N ASN A 13 -13.55 -9.07 -6.16
CA ASN A 13 -12.45 -9.58 -6.96
C ASN A 13 -11.48 -10.47 -6.18
N LEU A 14 -11.68 -10.65 -4.87
CA LEU A 14 -10.77 -11.43 -4.02
C LEU A 14 -10.63 -12.89 -4.48
N PRO A 15 -11.71 -13.66 -4.77
CA PRO A 15 -11.58 -15.06 -5.14
C PRO A 15 -10.79 -15.26 -6.44
N LEU A 16 -11.02 -14.38 -7.43
CA LEU A 16 -10.34 -14.43 -8.73
C LEU A 16 -8.84 -14.13 -8.60
N ARG A 17 -8.47 -13.24 -7.66
CA ARG A 17 -7.08 -12.86 -7.43
C ARG A 17 -6.32 -13.89 -6.63
N VAL A 18 -6.93 -14.49 -5.60
CA VAL A 18 -6.33 -15.63 -4.87
C VAL A 18 -5.99 -16.75 -5.86
N ALA A 19 -6.88 -17.03 -6.82
CA ALA A 19 -6.64 -18.02 -7.86
C ALA A 19 -5.51 -17.63 -8.85
N ARG A 20 -5.36 -16.33 -9.17
CA ARG A 20 -4.37 -15.83 -10.14
C ARG A 20 -2.98 -15.60 -9.54
N ASP A 21 -2.93 -14.91 -8.40
CA ASP A 21 -1.71 -14.41 -7.78
C ASP A 21 -1.15 -15.38 -6.74
N HIS A 22 -1.94 -16.41 -6.35
CA HIS A 22 -1.62 -17.37 -5.30
C HIS A 22 -1.27 -16.71 -3.94
N VAL A 23 -1.73 -15.48 -3.72
CA VAL A 23 -1.62 -14.74 -2.47
C VAL A 23 -2.88 -15.00 -1.65
N PRO A 24 -2.79 -15.31 -0.34
CA PRO A 24 -3.95 -15.62 0.51
C PRO A 24 -4.68 -14.34 0.98
N ASP A 25 -5.13 -13.53 0.03
CA ASP A 25 -5.82 -12.25 0.29
C ASP A 25 -7.13 -12.44 1.08
N ASP A 26 -7.81 -13.57 0.88
CA ASP A 26 -9.02 -13.99 1.60
C ASP A 26 -8.77 -14.19 3.10
N THR A 27 -7.66 -14.85 3.41
CA THR A 27 -7.21 -15.11 4.78
C THR A 27 -6.82 -13.80 5.44
N TRP A 28 -6.11 -12.92 4.73
CA TRP A 28 -5.73 -11.60 5.24
C TRP A 28 -6.91 -10.66 5.45
N HIS A 29 -7.94 -10.72 4.60
CA HIS A 29 -9.21 -10.02 4.85
C HIS A 29 -9.85 -10.53 6.14
N THR A 30 -9.96 -11.85 6.31
CA THR A 30 -10.61 -12.44 7.49
C THR A 30 -9.86 -12.10 8.78
N GLN A 31 -8.54 -12.00 8.71
CA GLN A 31 -7.65 -11.60 9.82
C GLN A 31 -7.60 -10.09 10.06
N GLY A 32 -8.32 -9.28 9.27
CA GLY A 32 -8.34 -7.82 9.38
C GLY A 32 -7.01 -7.16 9.01
N HIS A 33 -6.17 -7.84 8.23
CA HIS A 33 -4.89 -7.34 7.72
C HIS A 33 -5.07 -6.61 6.37
N LEU A 34 -6.15 -6.91 5.67
CA LEU A 34 -6.58 -6.29 4.42
C LEU A 34 -7.94 -5.62 4.66
N GLN A 35 -8.07 -4.34 4.31
CA GLN A 35 -9.39 -3.70 4.21
C GLN A 35 -9.82 -3.66 2.75
N THR A 36 -11.02 -4.16 2.49
CA THR A 36 -11.69 -4.05 1.20
C THR A 36 -12.64 -2.86 1.18
N THR A 37 -12.87 -2.34 -0.01
CA THR A 37 -13.96 -1.40 -0.29
C THR A 37 -15.13 -2.17 -0.89
N GLU A 38 -16.35 -1.79 -0.53
CA GLU A 38 -17.55 -2.31 -1.21
C GLU A 38 -17.52 -1.91 -2.70
N GLY A 39 -17.97 -2.82 -3.57
CA GLY A 39 -18.03 -2.62 -5.02
C GLY A 39 -16.77 -3.07 -5.77
N ASN A 40 -16.73 -2.75 -7.07
CA ASN A 40 -15.75 -3.28 -8.05
C ASN A 40 -14.61 -2.29 -8.39
N VAL A 41 -14.58 -1.10 -7.79
CA VAL A 41 -13.61 -0.04 -8.14
C VAL A 41 -13.01 0.58 -6.88
N VAL A 42 -11.73 0.89 -6.93
CA VAL A 42 -11.05 1.64 -5.87
C VAL A 42 -11.52 3.09 -5.91
N HIS A 43 -12.22 3.55 -4.86
CA HIS A 43 -12.69 4.92 -4.79
C HIS A 43 -11.56 5.88 -4.38
N TYR A 44 -11.14 6.77 -5.29
CA TYR A 44 -10.07 7.75 -5.02
C TYR A 44 -10.40 8.70 -3.86
N ALA A 45 -11.67 9.07 -3.70
CA ALA A 45 -12.14 9.85 -2.55
C ALA A 45 -11.82 9.19 -1.19
N TYR A 46 -11.79 7.85 -1.14
CA TYR A 46 -11.39 7.13 0.06
C TYR A 46 -9.88 7.26 0.33
N ILE A 47 -9.05 7.20 -0.73
CA ILE A 47 -7.60 7.37 -0.63
C ILE A 47 -7.26 8.79 -0.17
N GLU A 48 -7.95 9.80 -0.70
CA GLU A 48 -7.78 11.20 -0.30
C GLU A 48 -8.13 11.39 1.17
N HIS A 49 -9.32 10.95 1.59
CA HIS A 49 -9.74 11.04 2.99
C HIS A 49 -8.79 10.30 3.93
N HIS A 50 -8.33 9.11 3.52
CA HIS A 50 -7.36 8.36 4.31
C HIS A 50 -6.01 9.07 4.42
N SER A 51 -5.54 9.69 3.33
CA SER A 51 -4.29 10.47 3.32
C SER A 51 -4.40 11.70 4.22
N GLN A 52 -5.55 12.38 4.24
CA GLN A 52 -5.84 13.47 5.16
C GLN A 52 -5.80 13.00 6.62
N GLN A 53 -6.47 11.90 6.95
CA GLN A 53 -6.42 11.32 8.31
C GLN A 53 -5.00 10.94 8.74
N LEU A 54 -4.15 10.47 7.81
CA LEU A 54 -2.75 10.19 8.11
C LEU A 54 -1.96 11.48 8.32
N SER A 55 -2.26 12.55 7.58
CA SER A 55 -1.59 13.85 7.71
C SER A 55 -1.79 14.50 9.09
N GLU A 56 -2.91 14.23 9.77
CA GLU A 56 -3.16 14.68 11.14
C GLU A 56 -2.18 14.05 12.16
N ARG A 57 -1.59 12.90 11.83
CA ARG A 57 -0.72 12.12 12.72
C ARG A 57 0.74 12.12 12.27
N PHE A 58 0.98 12.30 10.98
CA PHE A 58 2.30 12.20 10.38
C PHE A 58 2.57 13.41 9.49
N ASN A 59 3.82 13.88 9.51
CA ASN A 59 4.28 14.83 8.51
C ASN A 59 4.53 14.11 7.18
N ILE A 60 3.50 14.06 6.33
CA ILE A 60 3.58 13.45 5.00
C ILE A 60 4.42 14.36 4.10
N CYS A 61 5.66 13.96 3.81
CA CYS A 61 6.54 14.73 2.94
C CYS A 61 6.19 14.54 1.45
N GLU A 62 5.97 13.28 1.04
CA GLU A 62 5.72 12.92 -0.35
C GLU A 62 4.80 11.69 -0.42
N ILE A 63 3.92 11.65 -1.42
CA ILE A 63 3.10 10.49 -1.76
C ILE A 63 3.56 9.96 -3.12
N ALA A 64 4.17 8.78 -3.12
CA ALA A 64 4.57 8.11 -4.35
C ALA A 64 3.40 7.35 -4.98
N TYR A 65 3.18 7.48 -6.29
CA TYR A 65 2.10 6.80 -7.00
C TYR A 65 2.54 6.16 -8.32
N ASP A 66 1.82 5.13 -8.76
CA ASP A 66 2.02 4.51 -10.08
C ASP A 66 1.35 5.36 -11.18
N ARG A 67 2.14 5.71 -12.19
CA ARG A 67 1.69 6.46 -13.37
C ARG A 67 0.59 5.75 -14.18
N TRP A 68 0.52 4.43 -14.12
CA TRP A 68 -0.47 3.64 -14.85
C TRP A 68 -1.76 3.52 -14.02
N GLY A 69 -2.65 4.50 -14.16
CA GLY A 69 -3.99 4.48 -13.55
C GLY A 69 -4.17 5.35 -12.30
N GLY A 70 -3.14 6.11 -11.90
CA GLY A 70 -3.19 7.02 -10.75
C GLY A 70 -3.23 8.51 -11.09
N VAL A 71 -3.33 8.90 -12.37
CA VAL A 71 -3.22 10.31 -12.80
C VAL A 71 -4.35 11.20 -12.24
N GLN A 72 -5.60 10.71 -12.25
CA GLN A 72 -6.69 11.48 -11.66
C GLN A 72 -6.52 11.65 -10.14
N MET A 73 -6.06 10.60 -9.46
CA MET A 73 -5.80 10.62 -8.03
C MET A 73 -4.64 11.56 -7.67
N SER A 74 -3.60 11.65 -8.50
CA SER A 74 -2.48 12.56 -8.24
C SER A 74 -2.94 14.01 -8.27
N HIS A 75 -3.77 14.40 -9.23
CA HIS A 75 -4.32 15.75 -9.28
C HIS A 75 -5.17 16.08 -8.05
N ASN A 76 -6.04 15.16 -7.64
CA ASN A 76 -6.87 15.39 -6.45
C ASN A 76 -6.02 15.54 -5.17
N LEU A 77 -4.95 14.76 -5.04
CA LEU A 77 -4.02 14.85 -3.90
C LEU A 77 -3.19 16.14 -3.94
N GLU A 78 -2.76 16.59 -5.12
CA GLU A 78 -2.10 17.89 -5.32
C GLU A 78 -3.04 19.05 -4.93
N ASP A 79 -4.30 19.01 -5.37
CA ASP A 79 -5.32 20.01 -5.02
C ASP A 79 -5.60 20.03 -3.50
N ALA A 80 -5.47 18.88 -2.83
CA ALA A 80 -5.56 18.76 -1.37
C ALA A 80 -4.29 19.24 -0.63
N GLY A 81 -3.26 19.69 -1.35
CA GLY A 81 -2.02 20.25 -0.79
C GLY A 81 -0.91 19.23 -0.53
N PHE A 82 -1.03 17.99 -1.02
CA PHE A 82 0.03 17.00 -0.90
C PHE A 82 1.07 17.15 -2.01
N THR A 83 2.33 16.87 -1.68
CA THR A 83 3.36 16.67 -2.70
C THR A 83 3.29 15.24 -3.22
N VAL A 84 3.02 15.08 -4.51
CA VAL A 84 2.83 13.77 -5.14
C VAL A 84 3.97 13.51 -6.13
N VAL A 85 4.57 12.32 -6.10
CA VAL A 85 5.72 11.96 -6.94
C VAL A 85 5.46 10.70 -7.74
N VAL A 86 5.80 10.72 -9.03
CA VAL A 86 5.69 9.53 -9.88
C VAL A 86 6.74 8.51 -9.47
N PHE A 87 6.31 7.29 -9.19
CA PHE A 87 7.19 6.18 -8.86
C PHE A 87 6.78 4.92 -9.61
N GLY A 88 7.63 4.47 -10.53
CA GLY A 88 7.35 3.28 -11.33
C GLY A 88 7.49 2.01 -10.53
N GLN A 89 6.59 1.05 -10.70
CA GLN A 89 6.75 -0.29 -10.14
C GLN A 89 7.65 -1.21 -10.99
N GLY A 90 8.34 -0.65 -11.99
CA GLY A 90 9.26 -1.38 -12.87
C GLY A 90 10.65 -1.56 -12.29
N PHE A 91 11.45 -2.45 -12.91
CA PHE A 91 12.79 -2.81 -12.45
C PHE A 91 13.70 -1.61 -12.17
N ARG A 92 13.64 -0.57 -13.01
CA ARG A 92 14.48 0.63 -12.87
C ARG A 92 14.30 1.32 -11.52
N ASP A 93 13.05 1.49 -11.12
CA ASP A 93 12.69 2.31 -9.96
C ASP A 93 12.60 1.43 -8.68
N MET A 94 12.22 0.16 -8.82
CA MET A 94 12.11 -0.80 -7.71
C MET A 94 13.43 -1.50 -7.32
N SER A 95 14.38 -1.72 -8.24
CA SER A 95 15.60 -2.49 -7.93
C SER A 95 16.43 -1.89 -6.78
N PRO A 96 16.71 -0.57 -6.74
CA PRO A 96 17.43 0.04 -5.63
C PRO A 96 16.73 -0.08 -4.26
N PRO A 97 15.44 0.29 -4.09
CA PRO A 97 14.77 0.17 -2.79
C PRO A 97 14.57 -1.28 -2.36
N SER A 98 14.29 -2.21 -3.29
CA SER A 98 14.16 -3.64 -2.93
C SER A 98 15.47 -4.22 -2.39
N LYS A 99 16.63 -3.88 -2.97
CA LYS A 99 17.95 -4.30 -2.44
C LYS A 99 18.20 -3.72 -1.05
N LYS A 100 17.84 -2.45 -0.83
CA LYS A 100 17.97 -1.79 0.47
C LYS A 100 17.05 -2.44 1.52
N LEU A 101 15.81 -2.72 1.15
CA LEU A 101 14.84 -3.40 2.02
C LEU A 101 15.36 -4.77 2.44
N MET A 102 15.83 -5.59 1.49
CA MET A 102 16.41 -6.91 1.76
C MET A 102 17.61 -6.82 2.70
N LYS A 103 18.53 -5.88 2.46
CA LYS A 103 19.68 -5.65 3.34
C LYS A 103 19.24 -5.33 4.78
N LEU A 104 18.28 -4.41 4.94
CA LEU A 104 17.79 -4.03 6.27
C LEU A 104 17.06 -5.18 6.98
N ALA A 105 16.33 -6.02 6.24
CA ALA A 105 15.68 -7.21 6.78
C ALA A 105 16.71 -8.21 7.32
N LEU A 106 17.72 -8.54 6.51
CA LEU A 106 18.79 -9.49 6.89
C LEU A 106 19.64 -8.97 8.05
N GLU A 107 19.81 -7.66 8.16
CA GLU A 107 20.52 -7.02 9.28
C GLU A 107 19.65 -6.90 10.55
N GLY A 108 18.38 -7.29 10.53
CA GLY A 108 17.46 -7.15 11.66
C GLY A 108 17.16 -5.69 12.01
N LYS A 109 17.33 -4.76 11.06
CA LYS A 109 17.18 -3.31 11.27
C LYS A 109 15.83 -2.77 10.82
N LEU A 110 14.93 -3.62 10.34
CA LEU A 110 13.56 -3.22 10.02
C LEU A 110 12.71 -3.18 11.29
N ALA A 111 12.30 -1.97 11.67
CA ALA A 111 11.21 -1.80 12.62
C ALA A 111 9.87 -1.94 11.88
N HIS A 112 9.39 -3.17 11.69
CA HIS A 112 8.02 -3.42 11.22
C HIS A 112 7.13 -3.90 12.37
N GLY A 113 5.85 -3.53 12.34
CA GLY A 113 4.90 -3.84 13.41
C GLY A 113 4.42 -5.30 13.38
N ALA A 114 4.35 -5.93 14.56
CA ALA A 114 4.00 -7.34 14.81
C ALA A 114 4.88 -8.36 14.03
N PRO A 115 4.94 -9.63 14.48
CA PRO A 115 5.56 -10.67 13.67
C PRO A 115 4.85 -10.74 12.31
N SER A 116 5.61 -10.64 11.23
CA SER A 116 5.13 -10.71 9.85
C SER A 116 5.92 -11.80 9.12
N PRO A 117 5.26 -12.88 8.66
CA PRO A 117 5.93 -13.98 7.97
C PRO A 117 6.58 -13.57 6.64
N VAL A 118 6.29 -12.38 6.13
CA VAL A 118 6.85 -11.83 4.88
C VAL A 118 8.17 -11.09 5.13
N MET A 119 8.36 -10.51 6.32
CA MET A 119 9.53 -9.67 6.64
C MET A 119 10.49 -10.34 7.63
N ASP A 120 9.98 -11.23 8.49
CA ASP A 120 10.77 -12.04 9.42
C ASP A 120 11.32 -13.27 8.68
N GLY A 121 12.38 -13.08 7.90
CA GLY A 121 13.06 -14.17 7.20
C GLY A 121 13.38 -15.32 8.18
N ARG A 122 12.85 -16.51 7.90
CA ARG A 122 13.36 -17.76 8.48
C ARG A 122 14.50 -18.29 7.64
#